data_AF-A0A660V8P0-F1
#
_entry.id   AF-A0A660V8P0-F1
#
_cell.length_a   1.000
_cell.length_b   1.000
_cell.length_c   1.000
_cell.angle_alpha   90.00
_cell.angle_beta   90.00
_cell.angle_gamma   90.00
#
_symmetry.space_group_name_H-M   'P 1'
#
loop_
_entity.id
_entity.type
_entity.pdbx_description
1 polymer ?
#
loop_
_entity_poly.entity_id
_entity_poly.type
_entity_poly.pdbx_seq_one_letter_code
_entity_poly.pdbx_strand_id
1 'polypeptide(L)'
;MRSGALLFCLLVGCVVTQTATEKEQTLAGGKWRPFVTREQFMRRYPGLPLKYIGKMRKVEQAVKEGELLEKDYQECDAKERHRKRKLLDTAVRTYMRAMNEGEKVYEETGCDAVMIFLSRTVGAALKRLLVEYEKWRHIPTR
;
A
#
# COMPACT_ATOMS: atom_id res chain seq x y z
N MET A 1 -51.39 -10.42 -51.61
CA MET A 1 -50.23 -9.86 -52.35
C MET A 1 -49.06 -9.71 -51.37
N ARG A 2 -47.94 -10.39 -51.66
CA ARG A 2 -46.51 -10.11 -51.35
C ARG A 2 -46.18 -9.44 -50.01
N SER A 3 -45.50 -10.11 -49.06
CA SER A 3 -44.05 -10.39 -49.02
C SER A 3 -43.17 -9.14 -49.14
N GLY A 4 -42.32 -8.89 -48.14
CA GLY A 4 -41.22 -7.92 -48.25
C GLY A 4 -40.60 -7.52 -46.91
N ALA A 5 -39.51 -8.21 -46.55
CA ALA A 5 -38.66 -7.95 -45.39
C ALA A 5 -37.93 -6.59 -45.48
N LEU A 6 -37.48 -6.07 -44.32
CA LEU A 6 -36.16 -5.48 -44.03
C LEU A 6 -36.23 -4.76 -42.65
N LEU A 7 -35.80 -5.39 -41.56
CA LEU A 7 -34.45 -5.28 -40.97
C LEU A 7 -33.99 -3.83 -40.72
N PHE A 8 -34.16 -3.37 -39.48
CA PHE A 8 -33.24 -2.41 -38.86
C PHE A 8 -32.93 -2.87 -37.44
N CYS A 9 -31.73 -3.44 -37.29
CA CYS A 9 -31.02 -3.52 -36.02
C CYS A 9 -30.85 -2.10 -35.45
N LEU A 10 -30.89 -1.95 -34.13
CA LEU A 10 -29.80 -1.33 -33.35
C LEU A 10 -30.19 -1.14 -31.88
N LEU A 11 -29.29 -1.64 -31.02
CA LEU A 11 -29.06 -1.24 -29.63
C LEU A 11 -30.04 -1.81 -28.59
N VAL A 12 -29.84 -3.11 -28.35
CA VAL A 12 -29.82 -3.68 -27.00
C VAL A 12 -28.87 -2.82 -26.15
N GLY A 13 -29.44 -1.82 -25.48
CA GLY A 13 -28.89 -1.27 -24.26
C GLY A 13 -28.93 -2.37 -23.21
N CYS A 14 -28.00 -3.32 -23.31
CA CYS A 14 -27.56 -4.10 -22.17
C CYS A 14 -26.91 -3.08 -21.22
N VAL A 15 -27.76 -2.37 -20.48
CA VAL A 15 -27.42 -1.89 -19.16
C VAL A 15 -27.25 -3.16 -18.33
N VAL A 16 -26.12 -3.82 -18.56
CA VAL A 16 -25.48 -4.56 -17.49
C VAL A 16 -25.11 -3.46 -16.53
N THR A 17 -26.04 -3.17 -15.62
CA THR A 17 -25.69 -2.84 -14.25
C THR A 17 -24.69 -3.91 -13.85
N GLN A 18 -23.41 -3.66 -14.13
CA GLN A 18 -22.33 -4.17 -13.33
C GLN A 18 -22.69 -3.60 -11.97
N THR A 19 -23.38 -4.43 -11.20
CA THR A 19 -23.42 -4.35 -9.76
C THR A 19 -21.98 -4.11 -9.37
N ALA A 20 -21.67 -2.84 -9.08
CA ALA A 20 -20.43 -2.42 -8.48
C ALA A 20 -20.33 -3.31 -7.26
N THR A 21 -19.54 -4.37 -7.42
CA THR A 21 -19.47 -5.43 -6.47
C THR A 21 -18.95 -4.75 -5.21
N GLU A 22 -19.51 -5.10 -4.06
CA GLU A 22 -19.22 -4.59 -2.71
C GLU A 22 -17.72 -4.60 -2.31
N LYS A 23 -16.82 -4.92 -3.24
CA LYS A 23 -15.36 -4.81 -3.15
C LYS A 23 -14.82 -3.39 -3.31
N GLU A 24 -15.52 -2.46 -3.94
CA GLU A 24 -15.01 -1.07 -4.03
C GLU A 24 -15.11 -0.30 -2.72
N GLN A 25 -15.99 -0.70 -1.80
CA GLN A 25 -16.18 -0.05 -0.50
C GLN A 25 -15.32 -0.63 0.64
N THR A 26 -14.54 -1.70 0.41
CA THR A 26 -13.73 -2.34 1.48
C THR A 26 -12.27 -1.88 1.55
N LEU A 27 -11.83 -0.96 0.68
CA LEU A 27 -10.45 -0.44 0.70
C LEU A 27 -10.20 0.67 1.74
N ALA A 28 -11.24 1.18 2.41
CA ALA A 28 -11.11 2.26 3.38
C ALA A 28 -10.95 1.78 4.85
N GLY A 29 -11.12 0.49 5.15
CA GLY A 29 -11.08 -0.03 6.53
C GLY A 29 -10.36 -1.38 6.73
N GLY A 30 -9.90 -2.02 5.66
CA GLY A 30 -9.16 -3.29 5.78
C GLY A 30 -7.72 -3.08 6.22
N LYS A 31 -7.28 -3.81 7.26
CA LYS A 31 -5.86 -3.89 7.63
C LYS A 31 -5.05 -4.30 6.39
N TRP A 32 -4.15 -3.44 5.95
CA TRP A 32 -3.29 -3.70 4.80
C TRP A 32 -2.52 -5.03 4.98
N ARG A 33 -2.32 -5.76 3.87
CA ARG A 33 -1.59 -7.04 3.85
C ARG A 33 -0.73 -7.16 2.60
N PRO A 34 0.46 -7.77 2.71
CA PRO A 34 1.29 -8.04 1.56
C PRO A 34 0.57 -8.89 0.51
N PHE A 35 0.83 -8.65 -0.77
CA PHE A 35 0.38 -9.54 -1.84
C PHE A 35 1.19 -10.84 -1.80
N VAL A 36 0.52 -11.94 -2.09
CA VAL A 36 1.11 -13.29 -2.11
C VAL A 36 1.09 -13.86 -3.52
N THR A 37 0.04 -13.57 -4.28
CA THR A 37 -0.16 -14.09 -5.64
C THR A 37 0.08 -13.04 -6.72
N ARG A 38 0.27 -13.51 -7.96
CA ARG A 38 0.42 -12.66 -9.14
C ARG A 38 -0.83 -11.83 -9.40
N GLU A 39 -2.00 -12.40 -9.19
CA GLU A 39 -3.30 -11.74 -9.38
C GLU A 39 -3.50 -10.59 -8.39
N GLN A 40 -3.08 -10.80 -7.13
CA GLN A 40 -3.10 -9.74 -6.13
C GLN A 40 -2.14 -8.60 -6.49
N PHE A 41 -0.94 -8.92 -6.98
CA PHE A 41 0.01 -7.93 -7.48
C PHE A 41 -0.58 -7.10 -8.62
N MET A 42 -1.13 -7.75 -9.65
CA MET A 42 -1.73 -7.05 -10.81
C MET A 42 -2.92 -6.17 -10.42
N ARG A 43 -3.73 -6.60 -9.44
CA ARG A 43 -4.85 -5.80 -8.92
C ARG A 43 -4.38 -4.59 -8.10
N ARG A 44 -3.30 -4.75 -7.34
CA ARG A 44 -2.77 -3.68 -6.47
C ARG A 44 -1.96 -2.65 -7.23
N TYR A 45 -1.21 -3.09 -8.24
CA TYR A 45 -0.35 -2.25 -9.07
C TYR A 45 -0.76 -2.38 -10.55
N PRO A 46 -1.97 -1.92 -10.91
CA PRO A 46 -2.40 -1.95 -12.31
C PRO A 46 -1.41 -1.19 -13.19
N GLY A 47 -1.01 -1.80 -14.30
CA GLY A 47 -0.04 -1.22 -15.24
C GLY A 47 1.43 -1.46 -14.88
N LEU A 48 1.76 -1.99 -13.70
CA LEU A 48 3.14 -2.31 -13.34
C LEU A 48 3.59 -3.64 -13.99
N PRO A 49 4.67 -3.66 -14.79
CA PRO A 49 5.11 -4.89 -15.44
C PRO A 49 5.50 -5.98 -14.43
N LEU A 50 5.18 -7.24 -14.74
CA LEU A 50 5.37 -8.37 -13.83
C LEU A 50 6.82 -8.61 -13.41
N LYS A 51 7.80 -8.15 -14.19
CA LYS A 51 9.23 -8.18 -13.80
C LYS A 51 9.50 -7.42 -12.49
N TYR A 52 8.63 -6.48 -12.10
CA TYR A 52 8.71 -5.72 -10.85
C TYR A 52 8.10 -6.41 -9.64
N ILE A 53 7.47 -7.58 -9.80
CA ILE A 53 6.84 -8.30 -8.68
C ILE A 53 7.84 -8.56 -7.53
N GLY A 54 9.08 -8.90 -7.86
CA GLY A 54 10.13 -9.12 -6.87
C GLY A 54 10.54 -7.84 -6.13
N LYS A 55 10.67 -6.72 -6.86
CA LYS A 55 11.00 -5.42 -6.26
C LYS A 55 9.88 -4.96 -5.32
N MET A 56 8.63 -4.98 -5.78
CA MET A 56 7.50 -4.58 -4.94
C MET A 56 7.26 -5.51 -3.75
N ARG A 57 7.56 -6.81 -3.89
CA ARG A 57 7.48 -7.74 -2.74
C ARG A 57 8.42 -7.35 -1.62
N LYS A 58 9.65 -6.92 -1.96
CA LYS A 58 10.63 -6.41 -0.97
C LYS A 58 10.13 -5.13 -0.30
N VAL A 59 9.55 -4.22 -1.08
CA VAL A 59 8.94 -2.98 -0.55
C VAL A 59 7.85 -3.34 0.46
N GLU A 60 6.87 -4.16 0.08
CA GLU A 60 5.79 -4.56 0.99
C GLU A 60 6.31 -5.35 2.19
N GLN A 61 7.33 -6.20 2.04
CA GLN A 61 7.93 -6.91 3.17
C GLN A 61 8.57 -5.94 4.16
N ALA A 62 9.26 -4.89 3.69
CA ALA A 62 9.80 -3.84 4.55
C ALA A 62 8.69 -3.06 5.26
N VAL A 63 7.58 -2.75 4.58
CA VAL A 63 6.39 -2.16 5.24
C VAL A 63 5.89 -3.07 6.34
N LYS A 64 5.84 -4.39 6.10
CA LYS A 64 5.36 -5.34 7.09
C LYS A 64 6.27 -5.44 8.31
N GLU A 65 7.58 -5.43 8.09
CA GLU A 65 8.58 -5.37 9.15
C GLU A 65 8.44 -4.09 9.97
N GLY A 66 8.25 -2.94 9.30
CA GLY A 66 7.97 -1.65 9.95
C GLY A 66 6.73 -1.69 10.85
N GLU A 67 5.64 -2.32 10.41
CA GLU A 67 4.41 -2.47 11.23
C GLU A 67 4.65 -3.31 12.49
N LEU A 68 5.53 -4.31 12.43
CA LEU A 68 5.87 -5.13 13.59
C LEU A 68 6.70 -4.32 14.58
N LEU A 69 7.72 -3.61 14.09
CA LEU A 69 8.55 -2.73 14.92
C LEU A 69 7.74 -1.58 15.56
N GLU A 70 6.76 -1.03 14.84
CA GLU A 70 5.85 -0.01 15.37
C GLU A 70 5.00 -0.57 16.52
N LYS A 71 4.49 -1.80 16.41
CA LYS A 71 3.76 -2.44 17.50
C LYS A 71 4.65 -2.75 18.69
N ASP A 72 5.83 -3.32 18.45
CA ASP A 72 6.79 -3.58 19.52
C ASP A 72 7.17 -2.28 20.25
N TYR A 73 7.33 -1.17 19.50
CA TYR A 73 7.52 0.16 20.07
C TYR A 73 6.32 0.60 20.93
N GLN A 74 5.08 0.43 20.46
CA GLN A 74 3.87 0.80 21.18
C GLN A 74 3.67 -0.01 22.46
N GLU A 75 3.99 -1.30 22.43
CA GLU A 75 3.88 -2.23 23.56
C GLU A 75 5.04 -2.10 24.57
N CYS A 76 6.18 -1.58 24.15
CA CYS A 76 7.36 -1.40 25.01
C CYS A 76 7.10 -0.37 26.13
N ASP A 77 7.43 -0.74 27.38
CA ASP A 77 7.27 0.11 28.55
C ASP A 77 8.09 1.41 28.39
N ALA A 78 7.47 2.54 28.75
CA ALA A 78 8.13 3.84 28.78
C ALA A 78 9.36 3.90 29.72
N LYS A 79 9.44 2.99 30.70
CA LYS A 79 10.62 2.82 31.57
C LYS A 79 11.82 2.25 30.81
N GLU A 80 11.60 1.43 29.77
CA GLU A 80 12.66 0.88 28.91
C GLU A 80 13.08 1.86 27.80
N ARG A 81 13.41 3.10 28.16
CA ARG A 81 13.60 4.22 27.22
C ARG A 81 14.59 3.91 26.09
N HIS A 82 15.72 3.28 26.41
CA HIS A 82 16.73 2.92 25.41
C HIS A 82 16.17 1.97 24.35
N ARG A 83 15.51 0.88 24.79
CA ARG A 83 14.89 -0.10 23.90
C ARG A 83 13.77 0.54 23.08
N LYS A 84 12.90 1.32 23.71
CA LYS A 84 11.79 2.01 23.05
C LYS A 84 12.28 2.95 21.95
N ARG A 85 13.32 3.76 22.22
CA ARG A 85 13.97 4.61 21.22
C ARG A 85 14.57 3.79 20.07
N LYS A 86 15.27 2.69 20.38
CA LYS A 86 15.87 1.82 19.36
C LYS A 86 14.82 1.21 18.43
N LEU A 87 13.71 0.73 18.98
CA LEU A 87 12.59 0.20 18.19
C LEU A 87 12.00 1.28 17.27
N LEU A 88 11.79 2.49 17.79
CA LEU A 88 11.29 3.63 17.02
C LEU A 88 12.24 4.03 15.87
N ASP A 89 13.54 4.18 16.16
CA ASP A 89 14.55 4.50 15.14
C ASP A 89 14.62 3.41 14.05
N THR A 90 14.57 2.14 14.46
CA THR A 90 14.56 1.01 13.53
C THR A 90 13.29 1.01 12.66
N ALA A 91 12.12 1.27 13.25
CA ALA A 91 10.86 1.36 12.52
C ALA A 91 10.91 2.47 11.46
N VAL A 92 11.35 3.68 11.85
CA VAL A 92 11.48 4.83 10.93
C VAL A 92 12.42 4.48 9.77
N ARG A 93 13.61 3.96 10.04
CA ARG A 93 14.58 3.57 9.00
C ARG A 93 14.01 2.51 8.05
N THR A 94 13.28 1.54 8.59
CA THR A 94 12.65 0.47 7.79
C THR A 94 11.60 1.03 6.84
N TYR A 95 10.77 1.97 7.29
CA TYR A 95 9.80 2.64 6.42
C TYR A 95 10.46 3.59 5.41
N MET A 96 11.52 4.31 5.78
CA MET A 96 12.28 5.14 4.83
C MET A 96 12.88 4.30 3.71
N ARG A 97 13.45 3.13 4.04
CA ARG A 97 13.92 2.16 3.05
C ARG A 97 12.79 1.70 2.13
N ALA A 98 11.61 1.39 2.67
CA ALA A 98 10.46 1.02 1.85
C ALA A 98 10.04 2.16 0.90
N MET A 99 10.05 3.41 1.38
CA MET A 99 9.75 4.59 0.57
C MET A 99 10.72 4.72 -0.59
N ASN A 100 12.02 4.76 -0.30
CA ASN A 100 13.08 4.96 -1.29
C ASN A 100 13.07 3.85 -2.36
N GLU A 101 12.90 2.59 -1.95
CA GLU A 101 12.86 1.47 -2.90
C GLU A 101 11.60 1.48 -3.78
N GLY A 102 10.46 1.92 -3.24
CA GLY A 102 9.25 2.10 -4.04
C GLY A 102 9.33 3.30 -4.97
N GLU A 103 9.92 4.41 -4.52
CA GLU A 103 10.13 5.61 -5.35
C GLU A 103 11.00 5.29 -6.57
N LYS A 104 12.07 4.51 -6.41
CA LYS A 104 12.87 4.01 -7.55
C LYS A 104 12.02 3.21 -8.54
N VAL A 105 11.10 2.37 -8.06
CA VAL A 105 10.18 1.63 -8.94
C VAL A 105 9.26 2.60 -9.69
N TYR A 106 8.77 3.64 -9.03
CA TYR A 106 7.98 4.68 -9.69
C TYR A 106 8.80 5.44 -10.74
N GLU A 107 9.99 5.92 -10.40
CA GLU A 107 10.88 6.63 -11.33
C GLU A 107 11.21 5.80 -12.57
N GLU A 108 11.41 4.49 -12.41
CA GLU A 108 11.68 3.58 -13.53
C GLU A 108 10.45 3.29 -14.42
N THR A 109 9.23 3.42 -13.90
CA THR A 109 8.02 2.87 -14.55
C THR A 109 6.90 3.87 -14.81
N GLY A 110 6.88 5.01 -14.11
CA GLY A 110 5.78 5.95 -14.08
C GLY A 110 4.46 5.38 -13.51
N CYS A 111 4.50 4.25 -12.80
CA CYS A 111 3.27 3.59 -12.34
C CYS A 111 2.65 4.28 -11.12
N ASP A 112 1.59 5.06 -11.32
CA ASP A 112 0.90 5.82 -10.26
C ASP A 112 0.39 4.95 -9.11
N ALA A 113 0.02 3.69 -9.37
CA ALA A 113 -0.42 2.78 -8.33
C ALA A 113 0.67 2.53 -7.27
N VAL A 114 1.95 2.59 -7.66
CA VAL A 114 3.08 2.53 -6.72
C VAL A 114 3.07 3.77 -5.83
N MET A 115 2.94 4.97 -6.39
CA MET A 115 2.89 6.21 -5.62
C MET A 115 1.68 6.30 -4.70
N ILE A 116 0.52 5.85 -5.15
CA ILE A 116 -0.69 5.79 -4.32
C ILE A 116 -0.45 4.88 -3.12
N PHE A 117 0.16 3.70 -3.34
CA PHE A 117 0.51 2.78 -2.26
C PHE A 117 1.53 3.41 -1.29
N LEU A 118 2.61 4.00 -1.81
CA LEU A 118 3.63 4.64 -1.00
C LEU A 118 3.07 5.77 -0.15
N SER A 119 2.29 6.68 -0.74
CA SER A 119 1.66 7.79 -0.03
C SER A 119 0.72 7.31 1.08
N ARG A 120 -0.21 6.41 0.73
CA ARG A 120 -1.28 5.96 1.65
C ARG A 120 -0.78 5.03 2.75
N THR A 121 0.24 4.23 2.49
CA THR A 121 0.72 3.22 3.44
C THR A 121 2.03 3.65 4.09
N VAL A 122 3.08 3.90 3.30
CA VAL A 122 4.41 4.19 3.81
C VAL A 122 4.50 5.62 4.36
N GLY A 123 4.07 6.61 3.58
CA GLY A 123 4.08 8.02 3.96
C GLY A 123 3.20 8.29 5.17
N ALA A 124 2.01 7.70 5.22
CA ALA A 124 1.12 7.79 6.38
C ALA A 124 1.76 7.23 7.66
N ALA A 125 2.46 6.09 7.58
CA ALA A 125 3.17 5.52 8.73
C ALA A 125 4.36 6.38 9.15
N LEU A 126 5.20 6.82 8.19
CA LEU A 126 6.33 7.71 8.46
C LEU A 126 5.89 8.99 9.14
N LYS A 127 4.83 9.63 8.66
CA LYS A 127 4.32 10.87 9.26
C LYS A 127 3.97 10.67 10.74
N ARG A 128 3.35 9.55 11.11
CA ARG A 128 3.05 9.23 12.52
C ARG A 128 4.32 8.97 13.32
N LEU A 129 5.21 8.13 12.82
CA LEU A 129 6.43 7.72 13.53
C LEU A 129 7.41 8.88 13.71
N LEU A 130 7.52 9.80 12.75
CA LEU A 130 8.41 10.96 12.85
C LEU A 130 7.95 11.92 13.96
N VAL A 131 6.65 12.10 14.16
CA VAL A 131 6.13 12.88 15.29
C VAL A 131 6.56 12.26 16.62
N GLU A 132 6.48 10.93 16.74
CA GLU A 132 6.95 10.22 17.93
C GLU A 132 8.48 10.28 18.07
N TYR A 133 9.21 10.18 16.96
CA TYR A 133 10.67 10.24 16.93
C TYR A 133 11.18 11.57 17.48
N GLU A 134 10.57 12.67 17.03
CA GLU A 134 10.88 14.02 17.52
C GLU A 134 10.58 14.18 19.03
N LYS A 135 9.52 13.56 19.54
CA LYS A 135 9.27 13.57 21.00
C LYS A 135 10.35 12.80 21.76
N TRP A 136 10.73 11.63 21.26
CA TRP A 136 11.64 10.72 21.97
C TRP A 136 13.12 11.11 21.86
N ARG A 137 13.57 11.78 20.80
CA ARG A 137 14.98 12.17 20.61
C ARG A 137 15.51 13.12 21.71
N HIS A 138 14.63 13.90 22.34
CA HIS A 138 15.02 14.86 23.37
C HIS A 138 15.09 14.26 24.79
N ILE A 139 14.56 13.05 25.01
CA ILE A 139 14.49 12.43 26.34
C ILE A 139 15.78 11.66 26.64
N PRO A 140 16.55 11.97 27.69
CA PRO A 140 17.75 11.19 28.03
C PRO A 140 17.43 9.71 28.27
N THR A 141 18.17 8.84 27.57
CA THR A 141 18.17 7.38 27.77
C THR A 141 19.35 7.05 28.66
N ARG A 142 19.14 7.09 29.99
CA ARG A 142 20.12 6.56 30.95
C ARG A 142 20.12 5.04 30.91
#